data_AF-A0A3L8S0Z3-F1
#
_entry.id   AF-A0A3L8S0Z3-F1
#
_cell.length_a   1.000
_cell.length_b   1.000
_cell.length_c   1.000
_cell.angle_alpha   90.00
_cell.angle_beta   90.00
_cell.angle_gamma   90.00
#
_symmetry.space_group_name_H-M   'P 1'
#
loop_
_entity.id
_entity.type
_entity.pdbx_description
1 polymer ?
#
loop_
_entity_poly.entity_id
_entity_poly.type
_entity_poly.pdbx_seq_one_letter_code
_entity_poly.pdbx_strand_id
1 'polypeptide(L)'
;AGIKLNPALLSAPAQSSSGQGRAGIATFPPQGTSITPEHGNPPHFCSSAASPPPRPKEFPSSFKLETKPEGSSRGKFPGAEQYEIVYPQKLHAVHTRSVGTSSESKHDDIVKYGIKANGGDMVLQLRKNRDLLAGDYSETLYSADGRQITTTPRIKDHCYYGGHVEGDAESVASISTCTGLSGYFETHGQKFLIEPLGASDGAEHVVYKYEALKQEPIKTCGLLNNSWEQDSSDPINDIFKSSNNPEMKAYLKAKKYLELYVVADKALYKKYDEDVKNIRQRIFGIVNYINTVYKAINTHVALVGLEVWTDGDKCPVSRNAGFTLDAFSKWRLADLLKRKRNDNAQLITWVPF
;
A
#
# COMPACT_ATOMS: atom_id res chain seq x y z
N ALA A 1 14.61 2.33 16.28
CA ALA A 1 14.01 1.07 15.80
C ALA A 1 14.05 1.07 14.28
N GLY A 2 14.95 0.30 13.70
CA GLY A 2 15.02 0.15 12.24
C GLY A 2 13.82 -0.67 11.76
N ILE A 3 13.14 -0.20 10.71
CA ILE A 3 12.13 -1.01 10.04
C ILE A 3 12.90 -2.06 9.25
N LYS A 4 12.64 -3.35 9.51
CA LYS A 4 13.16 -4.45 8.69
C LYS A 4 12.42 -4.43 7.35
N LEU A 5 12.87 -3.56 6.43
CA LEU A 5 12.42 -3.57 5.05
C LEU A 5 13.10 -4.73 4.33
N ASN A 6 12.30 -5.62 3.75
CA ASN A 6 12.80 -6.78 3.03
C ASN A 6 13.54 -6.36 1.73
N PRO A 7 14.79 -6.79 1.52
CA PRO A 7 15.54 -6.58 0.28
C PRO A 7 14.82 -7.07 -0.99
N ALA A 8 13.99 -8.11 -0.90
CA ALA A 8 13.26 -8.63 -2.06
C ALA A 8 12.17 -7.66 -2.55
N LEU A 9 11.55 -6.89 -1.64
CA LEU A 9 10.72 -5.79 -2.06
C LEU A 9 11.63 -4.78 -2.79
N LEU A 10 12.82 -4.45 -2.28
CA LEU A 10 13.74 -3.45 -2.86
C LEU A 10 14.31 -3.81 -4.25
N SER A 11 14.19 -5.07 -4.71
CA SER A 11 14.85 -5.57 -5.92
C SER A 11 13.97 -5.72 -7.17
N ALA A 12 12.65 -5.47 -7.10
CA ALA A 12 11.77 -5.65 -8.26
C ALA A 12 12.06 -4.59 -9.36
N PRO A 13 12.24 -5.00 -10.64
CA PRO A 13 12.55 -4.09 -11.74
C PRO A 13 11.32 -3.28 -12.18
N ALA A 14 11.53 -2.00 -12.51
CA ALA A 14 10.51 -1.16 -13.12
C ALA A 14 10.35 -1.54 -14.61
N GLN A 15 9.13 -1.87 -15.04
CA GLN A 15 8.81 -2.03 -16.47
C GLN A 15 8.23 -0.72 -17.00
N SER A 16 8.90 -0.11 -17.99
CA SER A 16 8.42 1.05 -18.73
C SER A 16 7.59 0.62 -19.94
N SER A 17 6.45 1.25 -20.17
CA SER A 17 5.75 1.18 -21.47
C SER A 17 5.30 2.58 -21.90
N SER A 18 5.88 3.03 -23.01
CA SER A 18 5.55 4.26 -23.71
C SER A 18 4.41 4.01 -24.69
N GLY A 19 3.31 4.77 -24.59
CA GLY A 19 2.21 4.74 -25.55
C GLY A 19 1.62 6.13 -25.76
N GLN A 20 1.94 6.74 -26.90
CA GLN A 20 1.38 8.00 -27.38
C GLN A 20 -0.10 7.81 -27.76
N GLY A 21 -0.99 8.66 -27.24
CA GLY A 21 -2.40 8.70 -27.60
C GLY A 21 -2.83 10.10 -28.03
N ARG A 22 -3.24 10.23 -29.29
CA ARG A 22 -3.73 11.45 -29.97
C ARG A 22 -5.03 11.98 -29.35
N ALA A 23 -5.13 13.31 -29.27
CA ALA A 23 -6.30 14.07 -28.87
C ALA A 23 -7.42 14.03 -29.93
N GLY A 24 -8.65 13.77 -29.50
CA GLY A 24 -9.88 13.94 -30.29
C GLY A 24 -10.80 14.91 -29.56
N ILE A 25 -11.08 16.04 -30.21
CA ILE A 25 -11.95 17.13 -29.75
C ILE A 25 -13.41 16.74 -30.05
N ALA A 26 -14.31 16.85 -29.07
CA ALA A 26 -15.75 16.80 -29.28
C ALA A 26 -16.42 18.00 -28.61
N THR A 27 -17.07 18.82 -29.44
CA THR A 27 -17.86 20.00 -29.14
C THR A 27 -19.28 19.62 -28.72
N PHE A 28 -19.84 20.29 -27.70
CA PHE A 28 -21.24 20.19 -27.30
C PHE A 28 -21.94 21.55 -27.49
N PRO A 29 -23.20 21.59 -27.97
CA PRO A 29 -24.05 22.78 -27.90
C PRO A 29 -25.05 22.72 -26.72
N PRO A 30 -25.75 23.84 -26.40
CA PRO A 30 -26.08 24.22 -25.03
C PRO A 30 -27.53 23.96 -24.60
N GLN A 31 -27.73 24.17 -23.29
CA GLN A 31 -28.96 24.02 -22.50
C GLN A 31 -30.03 25.08 -22.78
N GLY A 32 -31.28 24.75 -22.46
CA GLY A 32 -32.42 25.67 -22.34
C GLY A 32 -33.43 25.23 -21.27
N THR A 33 -33.34 25.89 -20.11
CA THR A 33 -34.40 26.37 -19.18
C THR A 33 -35.79 25.72 -19.11
N SER A 34 -36.27 25.46 -17.88
CA SER A 34 -37.37 26.24 -17.23
C SER A 34 -37.93 25.50 -15.98
N ILE A 35 -38.08 26.23 -14.87
CA ILE A 35 -38.61 25.82 -13.57
C ILE A 35 -39.91 26.58 -13.35
N THR A 36 -40.99 25.96 -12.83
CA THR A 36 -41.95 26.60 -11.91
C THR A 36 -42.71 25.55 -11.05
N PRO A 37 -43.26 25.95 -9.87
CA PRO A 37 -43.69 25.03 -8.79
C PRO A 37 -45.18 25.14 -8.36
N GLU A 38 -45.78 24.07 -7.83
CA GLU A 38 -47.03 24.11 -7.02
C GLU A 38 -46.94 23.02 -5.91
N HIS A 39 -46.94 23.36 -4.61
CA HIS A 39 -48.10 23.44 -3.67
C HIS A 39 -49.00 22.16 -3.74
N GLY A 40 -49.24 21.31 -2.73
CA GLY A 40 -49.01 21.32 -1.28
C GLY A 40 -50.34 21.29 -0.52
N ASN A 41 -50.90 20.11 -0.14
CA ASN A 41 -51.53 19.76 1.17
C ASN A 41 -52.33 18.42 1.22
N PRO A 42 -52.66 17.85 2.42
CA PRO A 42 -52.47 16.42 2.76
C PRO A 42 -53.78 15.73 3.25
N PRO A 43 -53.77 14.77 4.20
CA PRO A 43 -53.60 13.33 3.99
C PRO A 43 -54.87 12.51 4.33
N HIS A 44 -55.00 11.30 3.77
CA HIS A 44 -55.97 10.31 4.26
C HIS A 44 -55.25 9.09 4.85
N PHE A 45 -55.51 8.86 6.13
CA PHE A 45 -55.21 7.64 6.87
C PHE A 45 -55.94 6.45 6.23
N CYS A 46 -55.23 5.34 6.01
CA CYS A 46 -55.85 4.02 6.02
C CYS A 46 -54.85 2.98 6.53
N SER A 47 -55.29 2.26 7.56
CA SER A 47 -54.62 1.15 8.22
C SER A 47 -54.69 -0.10 7.34
N SER A 48 -53.56 -0.79 7.10
CA SER A 48 -53.59 -2.17 6.66
C SER A 48 -52.38 -2.96 7.19
N ALA A 49 -52.65 -4.22 7.45
CA ALA A 49 -51.89 -5.12 8.31
C ALA A 49 -50.48 -5.46 7.81
N ALA A 50 -49.55 -5.59 8.76
CA ALA A 50 -48.19 -6.06 8.51
C ALA A 50 -48.20 -7.53 8.05
N SER A 51 -47.62 -7.78 6.87
CA SER A 51 -47.29 -9.12 6.40
C SER A 51 -46.00 -9.61 7.09
N PRO A 52 -45.86 -10.91 7.40
CA PRO A 52 -44.66 -11.43 8.05
C PRO A 52 -43.42 -11.26 7.14
N PRO A 53 -42.21 -11.09 7.73
CA PRO A 53 -41.00 -10.88 6.95
C PRO A 53 -40.70 -12.12 6.10
N PRO A 54 -40.24 -11.93 4.84
CA PRO A 54 -39.82 -13.05 4.03
C PRO A 54 -38.60 -13.72 4.66
N ARG A 55 -38.63 -15.06 4.67
CA ARG A 55 -37.51 -15.94 5.06
C ARG A 55 -36.22 -15.49 4.34
N PRO A 56 -35.03 -15.56 4.98
CA PRO A 56 -33.78 -15.24 4.32
C PRO A 56 -33.65 -16.13 3.08
N LYS A 57 -33.53 -15.51 1.90
CA LYS A 57 -33.15 -16.23 0.69
C LYS A 57 -31.71 -16.68 0.89
N GLU A 58 -31.49 -17.99 0.90
CA GLU A 58 -30.14 -18.56 0.79
C GLU A 58 -29.47 -17.96 -0.44
N PHE A 59 -28.34 -17.28 -0.22
CA PHE A 59 -27.49 -16.79 -1.29
C PHE A 59 -26.82 -18.01 -1.95
N PRO A 60 -26.83 -18.14 -3.29
CA PRO A 60 -26.05 -19.18 -3.94
C PRO A 60 -24.56 -18.89 -3.75
N SER A 61 -23.91 -19.67 -2.88
CA SER A 61 -22.47 -19.74 -2.78
C SER A 61 -21.91 -20.56 -3.94
N SER A 62 -21.41 -19.90 -4.97
CA SER A 62 -20.23 -20.34 -5.75
C SER A 62 -19.97 -19.34 -6.87
N PHE A 63 -19.13 -18.36 -6.58
CA PHE A 63 -18.40 -17.67 -7.65
C PHE A 63 -17.41 -18.69 -8.23
N LYS A 64 -17.50 -18.99 -9.53
CA LYS A 64 -16.51 -19.82 -10.22
C LYS A 64 -15.55 -18.89 -10.96
N LEU A 65 -14.29 -18.89 -10.54
CA LEU A 65 -13.20 -18.27 -11.28
C LEU A 65 -13.10 -18.90 -12.68
N GLU A 66 -13.02 -18.09 -13.73
CA GLU A 66 -12.81 -18.63 -15.08
C GLU A 66 -11.48 -19.40 -15.13
N THR A 67 -11.55 -20.67 -15.56
CA THR A 67 -10.41 -21.57 -15.63
C THR A 67 -9.58 -21.29 -16.87
N LYS A 68 -8.47 -20.55 -16.72
CA LYS A 68 -7.33 -20.60 -17.64
C LYS A 68 -6.34 -21.67 -17.17
N PRO A 69 -5.55 -22.29 -18.06
CA PRO A 69 -4.67 -23.38 -17.69
C PRO A 69 -3.71 -22.98 -16.57
N GLU A 70 -3.78 -23.72 -15.46
CA GLU A 70 -2.85 -23.61 -14.34
C GLU A 70 -1.46 -24.08 -14.78
N GLY A 71 -0.49 -23.18 -14.78
CA GLY A 71 0.90 -23.50 -15.05
C GLY A 71 1.71 -23.43 -13.78
N SER A 72 1.97 -24.57 -13.14
CA SER A 72 3.10 -24.68 -12.20
C SER A 72 4.38 -24.78 -13.02
N SER A 73 5.00 -23.64 -13.31
CA SER A 73 6.25 -23.60 -14.05
C SER A 73 7.44 -23.66 -13.08
N ARG A 74 8.23 -24.74 -13.15
CA ARG A 74 9.61 -24.77 -12.64
C ARG A 74 10.54 -24.02 -13.61
N GLY A 75 10.36 -22.71 -13.73
CA GLY A 75 11.25 -21.81 -14.47
C GLY A 75 12.14 -21.00 -13.51
N LYS A 76 13.21 -20.36 -14.00
CA LYS A 76 13.91 -19.33 -13.21
C LYS A 76 13.15 -18.01 -13.35
N PHE A 77 12.32 -17.66 -12.36
CA PHE A 77 11.84 -16.27 -12.22
C PHE A 77 12.88 -15.49 -11.41
N PRO A 78 13.21 -14.23 -11.78
CA PRO A 78 14.12 -13.40 -10.98
C PRO A 78 13.59 -13.25 -9.55
N GLY A 79 14.22 -13.91 -8.58
CA GLY A 79 13.89 -13.78 -7.17
C GLY A 79 13.23 -15.00 -6.51
N ALA A 80 12.64 -15.94 -7.26
CA ALA A 80 11.99 -17.13 -6.67
C ALA A 80 12.27 -18.42 -7.46
N GLU A 81 12.46 -19.54 -6.74
CA GLU A 81 12.70 -20.86 -7.35
C GLU A 81 11.41 -21.61 -7.71
N GLN A 82 10.31 -21.28 -7.04
CA GLN A 82 9.00 -21.89 -7.23
C GLN A 82 7.94 -20.80 -7.25
N TYR A 83 7.13 -20.79 -8.31
CA TYR A 83 6.04 -19.85 -8.50
C TYR A 83 4.90 -20.49 -9.31
N GLU A 84 3.72 -19.91 -9.18
CA GLU A 84 2.50 -20.27 -9.90
C GLU A 84 2.10 -19.09 -10.78
N ILE A 85 1.78 -19.35 -12.05
CA ILE A 85 1.18 -18.34 -12.92
C ILE A 85 -0.32 -18.30 -12.64
N VAL A 86 -0.84 -17.13 -12.29
CA VAL A 86 -2.24 -16.89 -11.96
C VAL A 86 -2.83 -15.79 -12.84
N TYR A 87 -4.16 -15.79 -12.94
CA TYR A 87 -4.91 -14.82 -13.71
C TYR A 87 -5.95 -14.16 -12.81
N PRO A 88 -5.62 -13.04 -12.17
CA PRO A 88 -6.54 -12.37 -11.26
C PRO A 88 -7.77 -11.82 -11.98
N GLN A 89 -8.94 -12.02 -11.39
CA GLN A 89 -10.21 -11.56 -11.93
C GLN A 89 -10.79 -10.51 -11.00
N LYS A 90 -10.94 -9.27 -11.50
CA LYS A 90 -11.62 -8.22 -10.76
C LYS A 90 -13.10 -8.59 -10.64
N LEU A 91 -13.56 -8.83 -9.41
CA LEU A 91 -14.93 -9.19 -9.12
C LEU A 91 -15.72 -7.91 -8.91
N HIS A 92 -16.76 -7.68 -9.72
CA HIS A 92 -17.66 -6.56 -9.50
C HIS A 92 -18.55 -6.84 -8.28
N ALA A 93 -18.53 -5.94 -7.30
CA ALA A 93 -19.64 -5.85 -6.36
C ALA A 93 -20.88 -5.46 -7.16
N VAL A 94 -21.98 -6.21 -7.01
CA VAL A 94 -23.29 -5.81 -7.52
C VAL A 94 -23.69 -4.52 -6.78
N HIS A 95 -23.32 -3.37 -7.33
CA HIS A 95 -23.82 -2.09 -6.83
C HIS A 95 -25.24 -1.92 -7.34
N THR A 96 -26.21 -1.97 -6.41
CA THR A 96 -27.43 -1.18 -6.55
C THR A 96 -27.01 0.25 -6.84
N ARG A 97 -27.29 0.73 -8.06
CA ARG A 97 -27.02 2.12 -8.46
C ARG A 97 -27.72 3.05 -7.48
N SER A 98 -26.96 3.66 -6.57
CA SER A 98 -27.41 4.90 -5.93
C SER A 98 -26.99 6.03 -6.85
N VAL A 99 -27.98 6.71 -7.42
CA VAL A 99 -27.81 7.90 -8.24
C VAL A 99 -27.33 9.02 -7.31
N GLY A 100 -26.07 9.42 -7.44
CA GLY A 100 -25.49 10.49 -6.65
C GLY A 100 -24.06 10.83 -7.06
N THR A 101 -23.93 11.79 -7.98
CA THR A 101 -22.69 12.55 -8.30
C THR A 101 -21.42 11.72 -8.51
N SER A 102 -21.25 11.25 -9.76
CA SER A 102 -19.99 10.69 -10.26
C SER A 102 -18.91 11.77 -10.37
N SER A 103 -18.06 11.90 -9.35
CA SER A 103 -16.65 12.18 -9.63
C SER A 103 -16.02 10.86 -10.03
N GLU A 104 -15.71 10.65 -11.31
CA GLU A 104 -15.06 9.45 -11.82
C GLU A 104 -13.66 9.30 -11.19
N SER A 105 -13.55 8.67 -10.02
CA SER A 105 -12.27 8.21 -9.50
C SER A 105 -11.86 6.98 -10.31
N LYS A 106 -10.64 6.98 -10.86
CA LYS A 106 -10.07 5.86 -11.62
C LYS A 106 -9.99 4.59 -10.76
N HIS A 107 -9.85 4.75 -9.45
CA HIS A 107 -9.71 3.65 -8.51
C HIS A 107 -10.93 3.59 -7.57
N ASP A 108 -11.62 2.47 -7.51
CA ASP A 108 -12.73 2.25 -6.58
C ASP A 108 -12.23 2.19 -5.12
N ASP A 109 -13.07 2.53 -4.14
CA ASP A 109 -12.67 2.42 -2.73
C ASP A 109 -12.61 0.98 -2.22
N ILE A 110 -13.43 0.10 -2.80
CA ILE A 110 -13.49 -1.32 -2.46
C ILE A 110 -13.41 -2.10 -3.77
N VAL A 111 -12.46 -3.02 -3.82
CA VAL A 111 -12.28 -3.91 -4.96
C VAL A 111 -12.13 -5.34 -4.44
N LYS A 112 -12.61 -6.30 -5.21
CA LYS A 112 -12.44 -7.71 -4.93
C LYS A 112 -11.69 -8.34 -6.10
N TYR A 113 -10.73 -9.19 -5.81
CA TYR A 113 -10.02 -9.96 -6.84
C TYR A 113 -10.05 -11.43 -6.47
N GLY A 114 -10.59 -12.25 -7.36
CA GLY A 114 -10.45 -13.69 -7.25
C GLY A 114 -9.12 -14.12 -7.89
N ILE A 115 -8.36 -14.95 -7.18
CA ILE A 115 -7.14 -15.58 -7.66
C ILE A 115 -7.23 -17.07 -7.35
N LYS A 116 -6.70 -17.90 -8.25
CA LYS A 116 -6.51 -19.32 -7.96
C LYS A 116 -5.03 -19.57 -7.74
N ALA A 117 -4.65 -19.96 -6.52
CA ALA A 117 -3.27 -20.16 -6.11
C ALA A 117 -3.20 -21.23 -5.01
N ASN A 118 -2.07 -21.95 -4.91
CA ASN A 118 -1.82 -22.97 -3.89
C ASN A 118 -2.91 -24.06 -3.87
N GLY A 119 -3.46 -24.40 -5.04
CA GLY A 119 -4.48 -25.43 -5.21
C GLY A 119 -5.91 -25.03 -4.80
N GLY A 120 -6.17 -23.75 -4.50
CA GLY A 120 -7.49 -23.27 -4.10
C GLY A 120 -7.87 -21.92 -4.69
N ASP A 121 -9.17 -21.63 -4.67
CA ASP A 121 -9.73 -20.33 -5.02
C ASP A 121 -9.65 -19.40 -3.79
N MET A 122 -9.09 -18.21 -3.98
CA MET A 122 -8.98 -17.17 -2.95
C MET A 122 -9.60 -15.88 -3.46
N VAL A 123 -10.30 -15.16 -2.59
CA VAL A 123 -10.86 -13.85 -2.93
C VAL A 123 -10.22 -12.79 -2.04
N LEU A 124 -9.41 -11.93 -2.63
CA LEU A 124 -8.82 -10.76 -1.98
C LEU A 124 -9.88 -9.66 -1.88
N GLN A 125 -10.34 -9.36 -0.67
CA GLN A 125 -11.18 -8.20 -0.40
C GLN A 125 -10.31 -7.02 0.02
N LEU A 126 -10.22 -6.02 -0.85
CA LEU A 126 -9.29 -4.92 -0.74
C LEU A 126 -10.03 -3.59 -0.56
N ARG A 127 -9.54 -2.75 0.35
CA ARG A 127 -10.03 -1.39 0.60
C ARG A 127 -8.90 -0.39 0.42
N LYS A 128 -9.17 0.70 -0.29
CA LYS A 128 -8.20 1.76 -0.55
C LYS A 128 -7.69 2.35 0.76
N ASN A 129 -6.38 2.49 0.89
CA ASN A 129 -5.75 3.09 2.06
C ASN A 129 -5.84 4.63 1.99
N ARG A 130 -7.00 5.18 2.36
CA ARG A 130 -7.27 6.63 2.26
C ARG A 130 -6.35 7.50 3.13
N ASP A 131 -5.77 6.92 4.18
CA ASP A 131 -4.88 7.59 5.11
C ASP A 131 -3.39 7.34 4.79
N LEU A 132 -3.07 6.80 3.60
CA LEU A 132 -1.68 6.52 3.19
C LEU A 132 -0.82 7.79 3.18
N LEU A 133 -1.39 8.88 2.66
CA LEU A 133 -0.76 10.20 2.57
C LEU A 133 -1.44 11.14 3.55
N ALA A 134 -0.64 11.90 4.30
CA ALA A 134 -1.17 12.95 5.15
C ALA A 134 -1.77 14.09 4.30
N GLY A 135 -2.70 14.85 4.89
CA GLY A 135 -3.37 15.95 4.18
C GLY A 135 -2.42 17.05 3.68
N ASP A 136 -1.27 17.20 4.32
CA ASP A 136 -0.22 18.15 3.99
C ASP A 136 0.99 17.50 3.28
N TYR A 137 0.81 16.30 2.71
CA TYR A 137 1.85 15.55 2.01
C TYR A 137 2.59 16.40 0.98
N SER A 138 3.93 16.43 1.08
CA SER A 138 4.79 17.21 0.20
C SER A 138 5.91 16.38 -0.42
N GLU A 139 6.26 16.68 -1.66
CA GLU A 139 7.38 16.09 -2.37
C GLU A 139 8.47 17.13 -2.63
N THR A 140 9.72 16.81 -2.29
CA THR A 140 10.88 17.69 -2.49
C THR A 140 11.87 17.05 -3.46
N LEU A 141 12.22 17.80 -4.51
CA LEU A 141 13.19 17.46 -5.54
C LEU A 141 14.20 18.60 -5.69
N TYR A 142 15.26 18.39 -6.46
CA TYR A 142 16.31 19.38 -6.69
C TYR A 142 16.55 19.59 -8.19
N SER A 143 16.67 20.84 -8.62
CA SER A 143 17.09 21.17 -9.98
C SER A 143 18.61 21.00 -10.16
N ALA A 144 19.07 21.03 -11.42
CA ALA A 144 20.47 20.84 -11.76
C ALA A 144 21.42 21.90 -11.17
N ASP A 145 20.90 23.08 -10.81
CA ASP A 145 21.60 24.15 -10.10
C ASP A 145 21.62 23.97 -8.57
N GLY A 146 21.06 22.87 -8.06
CA GLY A 146 20.98 22.54 -6.64
C GLY A 146 19.84 23.21 -5.89
N ARG A 147 18.96 23.97 -6.57
CA ARG A 147 17.82 24.61 -5.92
C ARG A 147 16.77 23.58 -5.50
N GLN A 148 16.31 23.70 -4.26
CA GLN A 148 15.22 22.89 -3.72
C GLN A 148 13.87 23.28 -4.32
N ILE A 149 13.10 22.28 -4.76
CA ILE A 149 11.77 22.42 -5.33
C ILE A 149 10.82 21.53 -4.53
N THR A 150 10.00 22.13 -3.68
CA THR A 150 8.97 21.43 -2.90
C THR A 150 7.59 21.66 -3.51
N THR A 151 6.83 20.59 -3.70
CA THR A 151 5.46 20.60 -4.23
C THR A 151 4.52 19.85 -3.29
N THR A 152 3.22 20.14 -3.36
CA THR A 152 2.19 19.51 -2.51
C THR A 152 1.15 18.86 -3.42
N PRO A 153 1.43 17.68 -3.99
CA PRO A 153 0.54 17.06 -4.96
C PRO A 153 -0.74 16.56 -4.27
N ARG A 154 -1.91 16.90 -4.83
CA ARG A 154 -3.21 16.47 -4.30
C ARG A 154 -3.57 15.05 -4.77
N ILE A 155 -2.83 14.06 -4.29
CA ILE A 155 -3.02 12.66 -4.68
C ILE A 155 -4.15 12.04 -3.85
N LYS A 156 -5.40 12.18 -4.32
CA LYS A 156 -6.57 11.55 -3.70
C LYS A 156 -6.96 10.22 -4.33
N ASP A 157 -6.62 10.04 -5.61
CA ASP A 157 -6.98 8.87 -6.40
C ASP A 157 -5.75 8.01 -6.65
N HIS A 158 -5.43 7.15 -5.68
CA HIS A 158 -4.29 6.23 -5.74
C HIS A 158 -4.76 4.77 -5.71
N CYS A 159 -3.82 3.87 -6.00
CA CYS A 159 -4.04 2.46 -6.30
C CYS A 159 -3.49 1.51 -5.22
N TYR A 160 -3.40 1.98 -3.97
CA TYR A 160 -2.82 1.22 -2.84
C TYR A 160 -3.91 0.81 -1.85
N TYR A 161 -3.96 -0.48 -1.56
CA TYR A 161 -5.04 -1.10 -0.82
C TYR A 161 -4.51 -1.97 0.31
N GLY A 162 -5.25 -1.97 1.42
CA GLY A 162 -5.13 -2.96 2.48
C GLY A 162 -6.37 -3.86 2.50
N GLY A 163 -6.23 -5.10 2.94
CA GLY A 163 -7.34 -6.05 2.88
C GLY A 163 -7.08 -7.35 3.61
N HIS A 164 -7.89 -8.35 3.24
CA HIS A 164 -7.84 -9.72 3.74
C HIS A 164 -8.37 -10.68 2.66
N VAL A 165 -8.13 -11.97 2.84
CA VAL A 165 -8.71 -13.06 2.05
C VAL A 165 -10.09 -13.41 2.64
N GLU A 166 -11.12 -13.48 1.81
CA GLU A 166 -12.46 -13.90 2.27
C GLU A 166 -12.42 -15.32 2.85
N GLY A 167 -13.09 -15.52 3.99
CA GLY A 167 -13.09 -16.79 4.71
C GLY A 167 -11.95 -16.95 5.73
N ASP A 168 -10.99 -16.04 5.76
CA ASP A 168 -9.89 -16.03 6.74
C ASP A 168 -9.79 -14.65 7.43
N ALA A 169 -10.34 -14.53 8.63
CA ALA A 169 -10.39 -13.26 9.36
C ALA A 169 -9.02 -12.78 9.86
N GLU A 170 -8.06 -13.69 10.02
CA GLU A 170 -6.71 -13.39 10.47
C GLU A 170 -5.77 -13.07 9.29
N SER A 171 -6.25 -13.27 8.06
CA SER A 171 -5.48 -12.93 6.87
C SER A 171 -5.28 -11.43 6.71
N VAL A 172 -4.19 -11.08 6.03
CA VAL A 172 -3.84 -9.71 5.71
C VAL A 172 -3.38 -9.58 4.27
N ALA A 173 -3.69 -8.46 3.64
CA ALA A 173 -3.24 -8.15 2.28
C ALA A 173 -2.81 -6.68 2.19
N SER A 174 -1.72 -6.45 1.46
CA SER A 174 -1.25 -5.12 1.04
C SER A 174 -0.93 -5.18 -0.44
N ILE A 175 -1.82 -4.61 -1.26
CA ILE A 175 -1.81 -4.77 -2.70
C ILE A 175 -1.84 -3.40 -3.39
N SER A 176 -1.01 -3.26 -4.42
CA SER A 176 -1.03 -2.19 -5.40
C SER A 176 -1.71 -2.69 -6.67
N THR A 177 -2.55 -1.85 -7.29
CA THR A 177 -3.20 -2.06 -8.61
C THR A 177 -2.68 -1.07 -9.66
N CYS A 178 -1.56 -0.40 -9.38
CA CYS A 178 -1.11 0.73 -10.21
C CYS A 178 -0.67 0.30 -11.62
N THR A 179 -0.11 -0.90 -11.74
CA THR A 179 0.46 -1.47 -12.98
C THR A 179 0.17 -2.98 -13.05
N GLY A 180 -0.98 -3.42 -12.54
CA GLY A 180 -1.22 -4.82 -12.19
C GLY A 180 -1.20 -5.05 -10.68
N LEU A 181 -1.82 -6.14 -10.23
CA LEU A 181 -1.74 -6.58 -8.84
C LEU A 181 -0.30 -6.90 -8.45
N SER A 182 0.22 -6.13 -7.51
CA SER A 182 1.55 -6.32 -6.93
C SER A 182 1.48 -6.17 -5.43
N GLY A 183 2.12 -7.06 -4.67
CA GLY A 183 2.21 -6.91 -3.23
C GLY A 183 2.24 -8.21 -2.45
N TYR A 184 1.75 -8.13 -1.23
CA TYR A 184 1.85 -9.17 -0.21
C TYR A 184 0.46 -9.57 0.28
N PHE A 185 0.28 -10.86 0.53
CA PHE A 185 -0.83 -11.34 1.34
C PHE A 185 -0.44 -12.56 2.16
N GLU A 186 -1.07 -12.71 3.30
CA GLU A 186 -0.86 -13.82 4.22
C GLU A 186 -2.22 -14.41 4.58
N THR A 187 -2.35 -15.73 4.47
CA THR A 187 -3.56 -16.47 4.78
C THR A 187 -3.18 -17.85 5.31
N HIS A 188 -3.90 -18.33 6.32
CA HIS A 188 -3.63 -19.61 6.99
C HIS A 188 -2.16 -19.78 7.40
N GLY A 189 -1.51 -18.69 7.84
CA GLY A 189 -0.10 -18.66 8.25
C GLY A 189 0.93 -18.82 7.11
N GLN A 190 0.49 -18.83 5.85
CA GLN A 190 1.35 -18.87 4.67
C GLN A 190 1.46 -17.49 4.03
N LYS A 191 2.68 -17.12 3.65
CA LYS A 191 3.00 -15.78 3.13
C LYS A 191 3.23 -15.85 1.64
N PHE A 192 2.56 -14.98 0.90
CA PHE A 192 2.59 -14.95 -0.54
C PHE A 192 2.96 -13.56 -1.05
N LEU A 193 3.66 -13.55 -2.17
CA LEU A 193 3.89 -12.37 -2.99
C LEU A 193 3.21 -12.58 -4.33
N ILE A 194 2.60 -11.51 -4.84
CA ILE A 194 2.04 -11.45 -6.18
C ILE A 194 2.75 -10.35 -6.96
N GLU A 195 3.15 -10.65 -8.20
CA GLU A 195 3.79 -9.68 -9.08
C GLU A 195 3.22 -9.79 -10.51
N PRO A 196 3.01 -8.66 -11.20
CA PRO A 196 2.49 -8.66 -12.56
C PRO A 196 3.58 -9.07 -13.56
N LEU A 197 3.23 -9.93 -14.52
CA LEU A 197 4.04 -10.21 -15.71
C LEU A 197 3.69 -9.28 -16.89
N GLY A 198 2.52 -8.61 -16.83
CA GLY A 198 2.08 -7.64 -17.82
C GLY A 198 1.51 -6.37 -17.17
N ALA A 199 1.24 -5.34 -17.98
CA ALA A 199 0.93 -3.99 -17.48
C ALA A 199 -0.54 -3.77 -17.00
N SER A 200 -1.30 -4.83 -16.66
CA SER A 200 -2.70 -4.70 -16.23
C SER A 200 -3.11 -5.71 -15.17
N ASP A 201 -4.17 -5.39 -14.40
CA ASP A 201 -4.65 -6.23 -13.29
C ASP A 201 -5.24 -7.58 -13.73
N GLY A 202 -5.68 -7.70 -14.98
CA GLY A 202 -6.21 -8.96 -15.56
C GLY A 202 -5.21 -9.69 -16.45
N ALA A 203 -3.96 -9.20 -16.52
CA ALA A 203 -2.87 -9.89 -17.20
C ALA A 203 -2.38 -11.10 -16.37
N GLU A 204 -1.33 -11.75 -16.85
CA GLU A 204 -0.66 -12.81 -16.09
C GLU A 204 0.07 -12.24 -14.88
N HIS A 205 -0.01 -12.96 -13.77
CA HIS A 205 0.70 -12.67 -12.54
C HIS A 205 1.47 -13.90 -12.10
N VAL A 206 2.56 -13.70 -11.38
CA VAL A 206 3.21 -14.76 -10.62
C VAL A 206 2.81 -14.64 -9.16
N VAL A 207 2.45 -15.76 -8.57
CA VAL A 207 2.29 -15.92 -7.12
C VAL A 207 3.34 -16.90 -6.63
N TYR A 208 4.05 -16.53 -5.57
CA TYR A 208 5.02 -17.41 -4.95
C TYR A 208 5.05 -17.23 -3.44
N LYS A 209 5.44 -18.30 -2.77
CA LYS A 209 5.62 -18.31 -1.32
C LYS A 209 6.83 -17.47 -0.95
N TYR A 210 6.72 -16.75 0.15
CA TYR A 210 7.81 -15.92 0.66
C TYR A 210 9.08 -16.74 0.92
N GLU A 211 8.93 -17.99 1.38
CA GLU A 211 10.01 -18.92 1.69
C GLU A 211 10.75 -19.41 0.42
N ALA A 212 10.12 -19.29 -0.76
CA ALA A 212 10.72 -19.65 -2.04
C ALA A 212 11.62 -18.56 -2.63
N LEU A 213 11.71 -17.40 -1.96
CA LEU A 213 12.63 -16.34 -2.34
C LEU A 213 14.08 -16.82 -2.21
N LYS A 214 14.89 -16.58 -3.24
CA LYS A 214 16.34 -16.74 -3.17
C LYS A 214 16.93 -15.66 -2.27
N GLN A 215 16.88 -15.90 -0.97
CA GLN A 215 17.58 -15.05 -0.03
C GLN A 215 19.04 -15.50 -0.04
N GLU A 216 19.93 -14.68 -0.60
CA GLU A 216 21.26 -14.59 -0.02
C GLU A 216 21.04 -14.39 1.48
N PRO A 217 21.68 -15.18 2.37
CA PRO A 217 21.42 -15.11 3.80
C PRO A 217 21.47 -13.65 4.20
N ILE A 218 20.40 -13.16 4.84
CA ILE A 218 20.33 -11.78 5.33
C ILE A 218 21.59 -11.57 6.16
N LYS A 219 22.58 -10.87 5.59
CA LYS A 219 23.77 -10.45 6.31
C LYS A 219 23.27 -9.38 7.25
N THR A 220 22.87 -9.79 8.44
CA THR A 220 22.37 -8.91 9.49
C THR A 220 23.45 -7.85 9.71
N CYS A 221 23.16 -6.61 9.31
CA CYS A 221 24.07 -5.50 9.50
C CYS A 221 24.32 -5.32 11.02
N GLY A 222 25.55 -5.50 11.47
CA GLY A 222 26.05 -4.96 12.73
C GLY A 222 25.58 -5.58 14.06
N LEU A 223 25.00 -6.79 14.07
CA LEU A 223 24.74 -7.52 15.33
C LEU A 223 25.57 -8.81 15.36
N LEU A 224 26.78 -8.73 15.92
CA LEU A 224 27.63 -9.89 16.21
C LEU A 224 27.18 -10.66 17.46
N ASN A 225 26.07 -10.27 18.09
CA ASN A 225 25.55 -10.94 19.27
C ASN A 225 24.02 -10.92 19.23
N ASN A 226 23.40 -12.07 19.03
CA ASN A 226 21.94 -12.25 19.10
C ASN A 226 21.45 -12.31 20.56
N SER A 227 22.04 -11.55 21.48
CA SER A 227 21.57 -11.50 22.87
C SER A 227 20.27 -10.70 23.03
N TRP A 228 19.43 -10.65 21.99
CA TRP A 228 18.01 -10.32 22.11
C TRP A 228 17.17 -11.54 22.47
N GLU A 229 17.78 -12.73 22.54
CA GLU A 229 17.17 -13.95 23.08
C GLU A 229 17.97 -14.46 24.29
N GLN A 230 18.08 -13.66 25.35
CA GLN A 230 18.16 -14.20 26.72
C GLN A 230 17.84 -13.20 27.84
N ASP A 231 17.13 -12.11 27.56
CA ASP A 231 16.30 -11.49 28.60
C ASP A 231 14.87 -11.97 28.36
N SER A 232 14.50 -13.02 29.08
CA SER A 232 13.13 -13.54 29.17
C SER A 232 12.16 -12.58 29.90
N SER A 233 12.59 -11.34 30.14
CA SER A 233 11.72 -10.21 30.42
C SER A 233 11.55 -9.42 29.13
N ASP A 234 10.54 -9.80 28.36
CA ASP A 234 10.11 -9.05 27.19
C ASP A 234 9.62 -7.66 27.69
N PRO A 235 10.42 -6.58 27.56
CA PRO A 235 10.13 -5.31 28.22
C PRO A 235 8.84 -4.69 27.70
N ILE A 236 8.48 -5.07 26.47
CA ILE A 236 7.24 -4.73 25.82
C ILE A 236 6.10 -5.44 26.57
N ASN A 237 6.16 -6.76 26.74
CA ASN A 237 5.17 -7.48 27.54
C ASN A 237 5.05 -6.94 28.97
N ASP A 238 6.11 -6.48 29.63
CA ASP A 238 6.01 -5.88 30.97
C ASP A 238 5.38 -4.48 30.98
N ILE A 239 5.62 -3.66 29.94
CA ILE A 239 4.89 -2.39 29.70
C ILE A 239 3.39 -2.68 29.46
N PHE A 240 3.07 -3.75 28.74
CA PHE A 240 1.70 -4.15 28.41
C PHE A 240 1.00 -4.97 29.51
N LYS A 241 1.72 -5.62 30.44
CA LYS A 241 1.16 -6.53 31.46
C LYS A 241 0.90 -5.91 32.84
N SER A 242 1.42 -4.73 33.17
CA SER A 242 1.41 -4.28 34.58
C SER A 242 0.64 -3.00 34.90
N SER A 243 -0.05 -2.35 33.96
CA SER A 243 -0.81 -1.15 34.33
C SER A 243 -2.29 -1.45 34.56
N ASN A 244 -2.70 -1.55 35.83
CA ASN A 244 -4.10 -1.42 36.22
C ASN A 244 -4.63 0.01 36.07
N ASN A 245 -3.79 0.97 35.66
CA ASN A 245 -4.21 2.34 35.39
C ASN A 245 -5.14 2.36 34.15
N PRO A 246 -6.41 2.77 34.31
CA PRO A 246 -7.34 2.91 33.20
C PRO A 246 -6.83 3.82 32.08
N GLU A 247 -6.06 4.86 32.41
CA GLU A 247 -5.49 5.81 31.45
C GLU A 247 -4.44 5.16 30.55
N MET A 248 -3.56 4.32 31.12
CA MET A 248 -2.56 3.59 30.33
C MET A 248 -3.24 2.56 29.43
N LYS A 249 -4.27 1.86 29.92
CA LYS A 249 -5.07 0.94 29.09
C LYS A 249 -5.76 1.68 27.94
N ALA A 250 -6.31 2.87 28.20
CA ALA A 250 -6.91 3.71 27.17
C ALA A 250 -5.87 4.18 26.14
N TYR A 251 -4.70 4.63 26.60
CA TYR A 251 -3.59 5.04 25.74
C TYR A 251 -3.07 3.92 24.83
N LEU A 252 -2.95 2.69 25.35
CA LEU A 252 -2.49 1.54 24.57
C LEU A 252 -3.52 1.12 23.51
N LYS A 253 -4.82 1.25 23.80
CA LYS A 253 -5.91 0.95 22.88
C LYS A 253 -6.19 2.07 21.88
N ALA A 254 -5.78 3.31 22.16
CA ALA A 254 -6.03 4.44 21.28
C ALA A 254 -5.34 4.26 19.93
N LYS A 255 -6.03 4.67 18.85
CA LYS A 255 -5.43 4.70 17.51
C LYS A 255 -4.35 5.77 17.48
N LYS A 256 -3.14 5.38 17.07
CA LYS A 256 -1.99 6.29 16.96
C LYS A 256 -1.67 6.55 15.50
N TYR A 257 -1.08 7.70 15.24
CA TYR A 257 -0.56 8.06 13.93
C TYR A 257 0.95 8.28 14.03
N LEU A 258 1.70 7.74 13.07
CA LEU A 258 3.12 7.98 12.92
C LEU A 258 3.35 8.80 11.65
N GLU A 259 3.77 10.05 11.80
CA GLU A 259 4.12 10.93 10.69
C GLU A 259 5.50 10.54 10.13
N LEU A 260 5.50 9.83 9.01
CA LEU A 260 6.70 9.33 8.35
C LEU A 260 7.15 10.26 7.23
N TYR A 261 8.42 10.65 7.23
CA TYR A 261 9.08 11.33 6.11
C TYR A 261 10.12 10.39 5.47
N VAL A 262 10.05 10.18 4.16
CA VAL A 262 10.97 9.28 3.46
C VAL A 262 11.93 10.08 2.60
N VAL A 263 13.22 9.73 2.69
CA VAL A 263 14.28 10.32 1.86
C VAL A 263 14.88 9.22 0.99
N ALA A 264 14.93 9.46 -0.31
CA ALA A 264 15.62 8.63 -1.30
C ALA A 264 16.93 9.32 -1.68
N ASP A 265 18.05 8.65 -1.43
CA ASP A 265 19.37 9.18 -1.78
C ASP A 265 19.64 9.15 -3.29
N LYS A 266 20.76 9.76 -3.71
CA LYS A 266 21.14 9.83 -5.13
C LYS A 266 21.45 8.45 -5.70
N ALA A 267 21.97 7.52 -4.90
CA ALA A 267 22.25 6.16 -5.33
C ALA A 267 20.95 5.41 -5.68
N LEU A 268 19.92 5.54 -4.84
CA LEU A 268 18.59 4.99 -5.10
C LEU A 268 17.96 5.65 -6.33
N TYR A 269 18.10 6.96 -6.47
CA TYR A 269 17.60 7.68 -7.64
C TYR A 269 18.17 7.14 -8.95
N LYS A 270 19.50 6.93 -9.00
CA LYS A 270 20.17 6.31 -10.16
C LYS A 270 19.72 4.87 -10.38
N LYS A 271 19.47 4.11 -9.32
CA LYS A 271 19.02 2.72 -9.41
C LYS A 271 17.65 2.59 -10.07
N TYR A 272 16.76 3.55 -9.86
CA TYR A 272 15.43 3.59 -10.46
C TYR A 272 15.39 4.43 -11.75
N ASP A 273 16.46 4.33 -12.55
CA ASP A 273 16.60 4.96 -13.87
C ASP A 273 16.40 6.49 -13.86
N GLU A 274 16.73 7.12 -12.73
CA GLU A 274 16.51 8.56 -12.53
C GLU A 274 15.04 8.98 -12.73
N ASP A 275 14.09 8.06 -12.45
CA ASP A 275 12.66 8.31 -12.54
C ASP A 275 12.03 8.45 -11.14
N VAL A 276 11.67 9.69 -10.81
CA VAL A 276 10.97 10.03 -9.55
C VAL A 276 9.65 9.28 -9.43
N LYS A 277 8.95 8.98 -10.53
CA LYS A 277 7.69 8.23 -10.51
C LYS A 277 7.89 6.80 -10.02
N ASN A 278 8.96 6.14 -10.46
CA ASN A 278 9.27 4.78 -10.03
C ASN A 278 9.60 4.74 -8.54
N ILE A 279 10.39 5.71 -8.05
CA ILE A 279 10.68 5.85 -6.62
C ILE A 279 9.41 6.14 -5.83
N ARG A 280 8.58 7.08 -6.29
CA ARG A 280 7.30 7.40 -5.65
C ARG A 280 6.43 6.15 -5.51
N GLN A 281 6.25 5.41 -6.60
CA GLN A 281 5.45 4.18 -6.59
C GLN A 281 6.01 3.14 -5.63
N ARG A 282 7.34 3.02 -5.60
CA ARG A 282 8.07 2.13 -4.71
C ARG A 282 7.87 2.49 -3.24
N ILE A 283 8.03 3.77 -2.88
CA ILE A 283 7.84 4.25 -1.51
C ILE A 283 6.39 4.06 -1.06
N PHE A 284 5.42 4.40 -1.91
CA PHE A 284 4.01 4.24 -1.55
C PHE A 284 3.65 2.77 -1.30
N GLY A 285 4.18 1.85 -2.11
CA GLY A 285 4.04 0.42 -1.88
C GLY A 285 4.65 -0.03 -0.55
N ILE A 286 5.84 0.46 -0.20
CA ILE A 286 6.49 0.18 1.09
C ILE A 286 5.63 0.68 2.24
N VAL A 287 5.14 1.92 2.20
CA VAL A 287 4.31 2.49 3.28
C VAL A 287 2.98 1.76 3.39
N ASN A 288 2.38 1.33 2.27
CA ASN A 288 1.17 0.53 2.29
C ASN A 288 1.39 -0.84 2.98
N TYR A 289 2.52 -1.48 2.73
CA TYR A 289 2.89 -2.71 3.42
C TYR A 289 3.17 -2.48 4.91
N ILE A 290 3.91 -1.41 5.26
CA ILE A 290 4.18 -1.03 6.66
C ILE A 290 2.86 -0.86 7.43
N ASN A 291 1.84 -0.25 6.83
CA ASN A 291 0.53 -0.09 7.45
C ASN A 291 -0.14 -1.42 7.80
N THR A 292 0.19 -2.51 7.10
CA THR A 292 -0.28 -3.85 7.45
C THR A 292 0.39 -4.37 8.72
N VAL A 293 1.69 -4.11 8.88
CA VAL A 293 2.48 -4.53 10.04
C VAL A 293 2.11 -3.74 11.30
N TYR A 294 1.97 -2.42 11.18
CA TYR A 294 1.67 -1.53 12.32
C TYR A 294 0.22 -1.61 12.79
N LYS A 295 -0.68 -2.21 11.99
CA LYS A 295 -2.07 -2.47 12.36
C LYS A 295 -2.19 -3.32 13.63
N ALA A 296 -1.27 -4.27 13.84
CA ALA A 296 -1.26 -5.14 15.02
C ALA A 296 -1.12 -4.37 16.35
N ILE A 297 -0.53 -3.17 16.31
CA ILE A 297 -0.34 -2.29 17.48
C ILE A 297 -1.21 -1.03 17.41
N ASN A 298 -2.33 -1.09 16.66
CA ASN A 298 -3.28 0.00 16.43
C ASN A 298 -2.63 1.35 16.04
N THR A 299 -1.58 1.28 15.24
CA THR A 299 -0.84 2.45 14.76
C THR A 299 -0.95 2.54 13.26
N HIS A 300 -1.22 3.74 12.76
CA HIS A 300 -1.30 4.03 11.33
C HIS A 300 -0.13 4.90 10.90
N VAL A 301 0.60 4.49 9.88
CA VAL A 301 1.72 5.26 9.33
C VAL A 301 1.21 6.13 8.19
N ALA A 302 1.28 7.45 8.39
CA ALA A 302 0.92 8.45 7.39
C ALA A 302 2.18 9.04 6.78
N LEU A 303 2.33 8.94 5.46
CA LEU A 303 3.44 9.56 4.76
C LEU A 303 3.20 11.08 4.67
N VAL A 304 4.01 11.85 5.38
CA VAL A 304 3.93 13.33 5.39
C VAL A 304 4.84 13.97 4.34
N GLY A 305 5.84 13.25 3.83
CA GLY A 305 6.60 13.74 2.70
C GLY A 305 7.60 12.74 2.13
N LEU A 306 7.97 13.00 0.87
CA LEU A 306 8.97 12.27 0.10
C LEU A 306 10.00 13.26 -0.42
N GLU A 307 11.27 13.02 -0.14
CA GLU A 307 12.37 13.80 -0.68
C GLU A 307 13.29 12.92 -1.50
N VAL A 308 13.60 13.33 -2.73
CA VAL A 308 14.52 12.61 -3.61
C VAL A 308 15.70 13.52 -3.89
N TRP A 309 16.89 13.07 -3.51
CA TRP A 309 18.15 13.79 -3.74
C TRP A 309 18.60 13.64 -5.20
N THR A 310 17.94 14.35 -6.09
CA THR A 310 18.11 14.24 -7.55
C THR A 310 19.40 14.87 -8.07
N ASP A 311 19.96 15.86 -7.38
CA ASP A 311 21.21 16.56 -7.74
C ASP A 311 22.43 16.00 -6.98
N GLY A 312 22.25 15.49 -5.76
CA GLY A 312 23.30 14.86 -4.96
C GLY A 312 22.91 14.73 -3.49
N ASP A 313 23.63 13.88 -2.75
CA ASP A 313 23.30 13.56 -1.36
C ASP A 313 23.46 14.79 -0.44
N LYS A 314 22.50 14.98 0.49
CA LYS A 314 22.49 16.12 1.43
C LYS A 314 23.14 15.81 2.77
N CYS A 315 23.55 14.57 2.97
CA CYS A 315 24.48 14.17 4.01
C CYS A 315 25.40 13.06 3.47
N PRO A 316 26.58 12.85 4.07
CA PRO A 316 27.43 11.71 3.72
C PRO A 316 26.71 10.36 3.86
N VAL A 317 26.70 9.58 2.78
CA VAL A 317 26.22 8.18 2.77
C VAL A 317 27.43 7.28 2.50
N SER A 318 27.66 6.32 3.39
CA SER A 318 28.80 5.39 3.32
C SER A 318 28.35 3.95 3.57
N ARG A 319 29.24 2.97 3.35
CA ARG A 319 28.98 1.57 3.73
C ARG A 319 28.96 1.33 5.24
N ASN A 320 29.35 2.31 6.06
CA ASN A 320 29.18 2.23 7.50
C ASN A 320 27.80 2.77 7.88
N ALA A 321 26.88 1.86 8.25
CA ALA A 321 25.51 2.20 8.62
C ALA A 321 25.42 3.16 9.82
N GLY A 322 26.30 3.00 10.82
CA GLY A 322 26.33 3.86 12.01
C GLY A 322 26.74 5.29 11.67
N PHE A 323 27.76 5.45 10.82
CA PHE A 323 28.19 6.77 10.33
C PHE A 323 27.09 7.45 9.49
N THR A 324 26.48 6.71 8.56
CA THR A 324 25.39 7.23 7.74
C THR A 324 24.17 7.64 8.59
N LEU A 325 23.83 6.84 9.62
CA LEU A 325 22.72 7.15 10.53
C LEU A 325 22.97 8.43 11.34
N ASP A 326 24.20 8.61 11.86
CA ASP A 326 24.58 9.84 12.57
C ASP A 326 24.52 11.07 11.66
N ALA A 327 25.09 10.97 10.46
CA ALA A 327 25.07 12.04 9.46
C ALA A 327 23.64 12.41 9.05
N PHE A 328 22.79 11.43 8.77
CA PHE A 328 21.38 11.64 8.42
C PHE A 328 20.59 12.25 9.58
N SER A 329 20.86 11.83 10.82
CA SER A 329 20.21 12.38 12.02
C SER A 329 20.56 13.85 12.22
N LYS A 330 21.84 14.21 12.05
CA LYS A 330 22.30 15.61 12.10
C LYS A 330 21.66 16.46 11.02
N TRP A 331 21.61 15.96 9.78
CA TRP A 331 20.94 16.63 8.67
C TRP A 331 19.43 16.82 8.95
N ARG A 332 18.74 15.80 9.46
CA ARG A 332 17.31 15.90 9.80
C ARG A 332 17.04 17.02 10.80
N LEU A 333 17.88 17.13 11.85
CA LEU A 333 17.75 18.16 12.88
C LEU A 333 18.09 19.55 12.34
N ALA A 334 19.14 19.66 11.54
CA ALA A 334 19.65 20.94 11.07
C ALA A 334 18.85 21.53 9.91
N ASP A 335 18.21 20.69 9.09
CA ASP A 335 17.53 21.09 7.85
C ASP A 335 16.06 20.64 7.82
N LEU A 336 15.79 19.33 7.69
CA LEU A 336 14.45 18.80 7.42
C LEU A 336 13.40 19.28 8.43
N LEU A 337 13.68 19.20 9.72
CA LEU A 337 12.71 19.57 10.77
C LEU A 337 12.39 21.08 10.81
N LYS A 338 13.23 21.94 10.23
CA LYS A 338 12.94 23.38 10.14
C LYS A 338 11.86 23.70 9.11
N ARG A 339 11.64 22.79 8.16
CA ARG A 339 10.74 23.00 7.00
C ARG A 339 9.59 22.02 6.94
N LYS A 340 9.73 20.83 7.53
CA LYS A 340 8.64 19.84 7.61
C LYS A 340 8.72 19.04 8.91
N ARG A 341 7.71 19.21 9.76
CA ARG A 341 7.52 18.39 10.96
C ARG A 341 7.28 16.93 10.57
N ASN A 342 7.87 16.02 11.34
CA ASN A 342 7.67 14.57 11.22
C ASN A 342 8.06 13.90 12.55
N ASP A 343 7.40 12.80 12.88
CA ASP A 343 7.75 11.97 14.04
C ASP A 343 8.98 11.10 13.74
N ASN A 344 9.05 10.59 12.51
CA ASN A 344 10.14 9.74 12.06
C ASN A 344 10.55 10.07 10.62
N ALA A 345 11.85 9.99 10.34
CA ALA A 345 12.36 10.03 8.98
C ALA A 345 13.19 8.78 8.68
N GLN A 346 13.05 8.25 7.47
CA GLN A 346 13.77 7.06 6.99
C GLN A 346 14.53 7.39 5.72
N LEU A 347 15.83 7.11 5.72
CA LEU A 347 16.67 7.17 4.52
C LEU A 347 16.65 5.80 3.82
N ILE A 348 16.31 5.78 2.54
CA ILE A 348 16.39 4.60 1.69
C ILE A 348 17.53 4.83 0.69
N THR A 349 18.45 3.87 0.64
CA THR A 349 19.68 3.94 -0.16
C THR A 349 19.90 2.65 -0.94
N TRP A 350 20.59 2.77 -2.09
CA TRP A 350 21.13 1.63 -2.84
C TRP A 350 22.60 1.33 -2.49
N VAL A 351 23.17 2.01 -1.50
CA VAL A 351 24.51 1.70 -0.98
C VAL A 351 24.44 0.46 -0.08
N PRO A 352 25.26 -0.58 -0.32
CA PRO A 352 25.31 -1.76 0.55
C PRO A 352 26.04 -1.43 1.86
N PHE A 353 25.47 -1.89 2.98
CA PHE A 353 26.05 -1.79 4.32
C PHE A 353 26.73 -3.08 4.77
#